data_AF-A0A6H9Z0H1-F1
#
_entry.id   AF-A0A6H9Z0H1-F1
#
_cell.length_a   1.000
_cell.length_b   1.000
_cell.length_c   1.000
_cell.angle_alpha   90.00
_cell.angle_beta   90.00
_cell.angle_gamma   90.00
#
_symmetry.space_group_name_H-M   'P 1'
#
loop_
_entity.id
_entity.type
_entity.pdbx_description
1 polymer ?
#
loop_
_entity_poly.entity_id
_entity_poly.type
_entity_poly.pdbx_seq_one_letter_code
_entity_poly.pdbx_strand_id
1 'polypeptide(L)'
;MPNERLRAAILQQGLTVASFAEDLGVDPKTVERWITKGRTPYRRHRFAVASRLKTDETYLWPDALSDDEVASFSSSEIVTVYPHRSAVPRDAWGRLFSDAENDIGILVYSGMFLAEDSEAQRALADRARAGVRVRLLFGDPESPQVAERGADEGIGEAMAAKVRNVLVLYKRLMAIDGVEARVHRTVLYNSIYFADDQVFVNTHVYGVPAYDAPIWHLRRIPGGEIVGTYMESFERVWEGARPLPTKG
;
A
#
# COMPACT_ATOMS: atom_id res chain seq x y z
N MET A 1 -10.77 -23.46 -17.85
CA MET A 1 -9.45 -22.92 -18.20
C MET A 1 -8.57 -22.94 -16.96
N PRO A 2 -7.25 -23.11 -17.07
CA PRO A 2 -6.37 -23.02 -15.92
C PRO A 2 -6.44 -21.63 -15.24
N ASN A 3 -6.42 -21.61 -13.91
CA ASN A 3 -6.34 -20.39 -13.12
C ASN A 3 -4.86 -20.00 -12.92
N GLU A 4 -4.31 -19.30 -13.91
CA GLU A 4 -2.92 -18.84 -13.86
C GLU A 4 -2.70 -17.71 -12.83
N ARG A 5 -3.76 -16.99 -12.45
CA ARG A 5 -3.70 -15.96 -11.39
C ARG A 5 -3.39 -16.58 -10.04
N LEU A 6 -4.10 -17.66 -9.69
CA LEU A 6 -3.83 -18.42 -8.47
C LEU A 6 -2.42 -19.02 -8.48
N ARG A 7 -1.98 -19.57 -9.61
CA ARG A 7 -0.62 -20.11 -9.74
C ARG A 7 0.43 -19.02 -9.49
N ALA A 8 0.28 -17.88 -10.13
CA ALA A 8 1.21 -16.76 -9.99
C ALA A 8 1.25 -16.22 -8.56
N ALA A 9 0.09 -16.01 -7.93
CA ALA A 9 0.00 -15.50 -6.56
C ALA A 9 0.68 -16.44 -5.54
N ILE A 10 0.51 -17.77 -5.67
CA ILE A 10 1.21 -18.75 -4.82
C ILE A 10 2.73 -18.63 -4.98
N LEU A 11 3.22 -18.54 -6.21
CA LEU A 11 4.66 -18.43 -6.49
C LEU A 11 5.25 -17.10 -6.01
N GLN A 12 4.52 -15.99 -6.15
CA GLN A 12 4.94 -14.67 -5.66
C GLN A 12 5.11 -14.63 -4.14
N GLN A 13 4.32 -15.43 -3.41
CA GLN A 13 4.46 -15.62 -1.96
C GLN A 13 5.59 -16.62 -1.59
N GLY A 14 6.35 -17.12 -2.58
CA GLY A 14 7.42 -18.09 -2.35
C GLY A 14 6.94 -19.49 -1.94
N LEU A 15 5.67 -19.81 -2.17
CA LEU A 15 5.06 -21.06 -1.73
C LEU A 15 5.05 -22.11 -2.84
N THR A 16 5.08 -23.38 -2.42
CA THR A 16 4.77 -24.51 -3.30
C THR A 16 3.29 -24.87 -3.17
N VAL A 17 2.74 -25.59 -4.16
CA VAL A 17 1.36 -26.10 -4.08
C VAL A 17 1.17 -26.99 -2.84
N ALA A 18 2.19 -27.77 -2.45
CA ALA A 18 2.13 -28.65 -1.30
C ALA A 18 2.09 -27.86 0.02
N SER A 19 3.03 -26.93 0.23
CA SER A 19 3.07 -26.11 1.44
C SER A 19 1.84 -25.20 1.55
N PHE A 20 1.34 -24.68 0.43
CA PHE A 20 0.11 -23.89 0.41
C PHE A 20 -1.13 -24.73 0.75
N ALA A 21 -1.19 -25.99 0.30
CA ALA A 21 -2.28 -26.90 0.66
C ALA A 21 -2.26 -27.26 2.15
N GLU A 22 -1.06 -27.45 2.70
CA GLU A 22 -0.84 -27.67 4.14
C GLU A 22 -1.31 -26.47 4.97
N ASP A 23 -0.91 -25.25 4.62
CA ASP A 23 -1.36 -24.00 5.26
C ASP A 23 -2.89 -23.87 5.28
N LEU A 24 -3.56 -24.36 4.23
CA LEU A 24 -5.02 -24.31 4.09
C LEU A 24 -5.74 -25.52 4.68
N GLY A 25 -5.01 -26.53 5.16
CA GLY A 25 -5.59 -27.79 5.67
C GLY A 25 -6.36 -28.59 4.60
N VAL A 26 -5.91 -28.55 3.34
CA VAL A 26 -6.54 -29.29 2.23
C VAL A 26 -5.54 -30.22 1.53
N ASP A 27 -6.04 -31.21 0.79
CA ASP A 27 -5.18 -32.10 0.00
C ASP A 27 -4.53 -31.33 -1.17
N PRO A 28 -3.21 -31.50 -1.46
CA PRO A 28 -2.53 -30.83 -2.56
C PRO A 28 -3.21 -30.99 -3.93
N LYS A 29 -3.83 -32.15 -4.21
CA LYS A 29 -4.60 -32.37 -5.45
C LYS A 29 -5.82 -31.47 -5.54
N THR A 30 -6.35 -31.00 -4.41
CA THR A 30 -7.45 -30.04 -4.38
C THR A 30 -6.98 -28.69 -4.91
N VAL A 31 -5.83 -28.20 -4.44
CA VAL A 31 -5.21 -26.96 -4.93
C VAL A 31 -4.81 -27.12 -6.40
N GLU A 32 -4.21 -28.24 -6.79
CA GLU A 32 -3.90 -28.53 -8.20
C GLU A 32 -5.13 -28.48 -9.10
N ARG A 33 -6.30 -28.93 -8.62
CA ARG A 33 -7.56 -28.84 -9.37
C ARG A 33 -8.07 -27.40 -9.47
N TRP A 34 -7.89 -26.57 -8.44
CA TRP A 34 -8.22 -25.15 -8.52
C TRP A 34 -7.38 -24.45 -9.59
N ILE A 35 -6.10 -24.81 -9.70
CA ILE A 35 -5.18 -24.25 -10.70
C ILE A 35 -5.46 -24.84 -12.08
N THR A 36 -5.37 -26.15 -12.27
CA THR A 36 -5.37 -26.76 -13.62
C THR A 36 -6.74 -26.79 -14.27
N LYS A 37 -7.81 -26.99 -13.49
CA LYS A 37 -9.18 -27.04 -14.00
C LYS A 37 -9.92 -25.71 -13.87
N GLY A 38 -9.33 -24.73 -13.20
CA GLY A 38 -10.00 -23.46 -12.88
C GLY A 38 -11.23 -23.65 -11.99
N ARG A 39 -11.27 -24.71 -11.17
CA ARG A 39 -12.42 -25.01 -10.32
C ARG A 39 -12.54 -23.95 -9.23
N THR A 40 -13.69 -23.28 -9.16
CA THR A 40 -14.03 -22.37 -8.07
C THR A 40 -14.25 -23.15 -6.76
N PRO A 41 -13.46 -22.90 -5.70
CA PRO A 41 -13.65 -23.53 -4.39
C PRO A 41 -14.93 -23.05 -3.69
N TYR A 42 -15.32 -23.74 -2.61
CA TYR A 42 -16.33 -23.23 -1.68
C TYR A 42 -15.84 -21.94 -1.00
N ARG A 43 -16.76 -21.04 -0.63
CA ARG A 43 -16.48 -19.71 -0.04
C ARG A 43 -15.44 -19.76 1.09
N ARG A 44 -15.54 -20.71 2.03
CA ARG A 44 -14.56 -20.86 3.13
C ARG A 44 -13.11 -21.02 2.63
N HIS A 45 -12.91 -21.77 1.55
CA HIS A 45 -11.58 -22.02 0.99
C HIS A 45 -11.12 -20.84 0.15
N ARG A 46 -12.02 -20.17 -0.56
CA ARG A 46 -11.69 -18.94 -1.29
C ARG A 46 -11.25 -17.82 -0.35
N PHE A 47 -11.98 -17.62 0.74
CA PHE A 47 -11.61 -16.68 1.80
C PHE A 47 -10.23 -17.01 2.40
N ALA A 48 -9.99 -18.28 2.75
CA ALA A 48 -8.71 -18.71 3.31
C ALA A 48 -7.54 -18.52 2.32
N VAL A 49 -7.77 -18.84 1.04
CA VAL A 49 -6.80 -18.62 -0.04
C VAL A 49 -6.49 -17.13 -0.21
N ALA A 50 -7.51 -16.30 -0.38
CA ALA A 50 -7.38 -14.85 -0.57
C ALA A 50 -6.64 -14.20 0.61
N SER A 51 -6.99 -14.57 1.84
CA SER A 51 -6.30 -14.11 3.06
C SER A 51 -4.83 -14.51 3.06
N ARG A 52 -4.54 -15.80 2.78
CA ARG A 52 -3.18 -16.34 2.83
C ARG A 52 -2.26 -15.73 1.76
N LEU A 53 -2.82 -15.38 0.61
CA LEU A 53 -2.10 -14.79 -0.52
C LEU A 53 -2.14 -13.25 -0.52
N LYS A 54 -2.84 -12.62 0.44
CA LYS A 54 -3.06 -11.16 0.50
C LYS A 54 -3.57 -10.59 -0.82
N THR A 55 -4.46 -11.33 -1.47
CA THR A 55 -4.99 -11.04 -2.81
C THR A 55 -6.51 -11.13 -2.80
N ASP A 56 -7.18 -10.36 -3.64
CA ASP A 56 -8.63 -10.28 -3.65
C ASP A 56 -9.28 -11.54 -4.24
N GLU A 57 -10.42 -11.95 -3.67
CA GLU A 57 -11.14 -13.16 -4.10
C GLU A 57 -11.58 -13.06 -5.57
N THR A 58 -12.02 -11.87 -5.98
CA THR A 58 -12.48 -11.56 -7.35
C THR A 58 -11.34 -11.51 -8.35
N TYR A 59 -10.12 -11.13 -7.93
CA TYR A 59 -8.95 -11.28 -8.77
C TYR A 59 -8.68 -12.76 -9.07
N LEU A 60 -8.69 -13.62 -8.04
CA LEU A 60 -8.43 -15.05 -8.18
C LEU A 60 -9.56 -15.80 -8.89
N TRP A 61 -10.82 -15.43 -8.64
CA TRP A 61 -12.01 -16.00 -9.25
C TRP A 61 -13.05 -14.90 -9.55
N PRO A 62 -13.01 -14.29 -10.75
CA PRO A 62 -13.90 -13.18 -11.12
C PRO A 62 -15.38 -13.49 -10.98
N ASP A 63 -15.78 -14.72 -11.30
CA ASP A 63 -17.18 -15.13 -11.31
C ASP A 63 -17.65 -15.72 -9.95
N ALA A 64 -16.89 -15.52 -8.87
CA ALA A 64 -17.15 -16.17 -7.57
C ALA A 64 -18.07 -15.41 -6.62
N LEU A 65 -18.24 -14.10 -6.82
CA LEU A 65 -19.08 -13.20 -6.04
C LEU A 65 -20.01 -12.43 -6.98
N SER A 66 -21.22 -12.08 -6.51
CA SER A 66 -22.05 -11.11 -7.22
C SER A 66 -21.58 -9.68 -6.96
N ASP A 67 -21.97 -8.74 -7.82
CA ASP A 67 -21.66 -7.31 -7.66
C ASP A 67 -22.13 -6.76 -6.29
N ASP A 68 -23.31 -7.19 -5.82
CA ASP A 68 -23.83 -6.81 -4.50
C ASP A 68 -22.96 -7.33 -3.34
N GLU A 69 -22.41 -8.54 -3.47
CA GLU A 69 -21.49 -9.09 -2.47
C GLU A 69 -20.18 -8.30 -2.45
N VAL A 70 -19.61 -8.01 -3.61
CA VAL A 70 -18.39 -7.20 -3.74
C VAL A 70 -18.57 -5.82 -3.14
N ALA A 71 -19.70 -5.15 -3.40
CA ALA A 71 -20.00 -3.83 -2.84
C ALA A 71 -20.12 -3.86 -1.31
N SER A 72 -20.73 -4.91 -0.77
CA SER A 72 -20.87 -5.12 0.68
C SER A 72 -19.53 -5.37 1.36
N PHE A 73 -18.68 -6.23 0.77
CA PHE A 73 -17.32 -6.46 1.27
C PHE A 73 -16.44 -5.23 1.21
N SER A 74 -16.49 -4.50 0.08
CA SER A 74 -15.74 -3.27 -0.11
C SER A 74 -16.12 -2.20 0.91
N SER A 75 -17.40 -2.10 1.25
CA SER A 75 -17.87 -1.20 2.32
C SER A 75 -17.29 -1.57 3.69
N SER A 76 -17.01 -2.85 3.92
CA SER A 76 -16.43 -3.37 5.15
C SER A 76 -14.91 -3.14 5.24
N GLU A 77 -14.23 -2.82 4.13
CA GLU A 77 -12.82 -2.42 4.14
C GLU A 77 -12.61 -1.06 4.82
N ILE A 78 -13.66 -0.23 4.90
CA ILE A 78 -13.60 1.09 5.54
C ILE A 78 -13.61 0.91 7.06
N VAL A 79 -12.46 1.13 7.69
CA VAL A 79 -12.32 1.10 9.16
C VAL A 79 -12.80 2.41 9.76
N THR A 80 -12.33 3.53 9.21
CA THR A 80 -12.68 4.88 9.69
C THR A 80 -12.43 5.91 8.58
N VAL A 81 -13.27 6.94 8.51
CA VAL A 81 -13.01 8.13 7.68
C VAL A 81 -12.79 9.31 8.61
N TYR A 82 -11.60 9.90 8.54
CA TYR A 82 -11.26 11.11 9.27
C TYR A 82 -11.60 12.34 8.40
N PRO A 83 -12.30 13.34 8.95
CA PRO A 83 -12.73 14.52 8.17
C PRO A 83 -11.56 15.35 7.64
N HIS A 84 -10.42 15.34 8.35
CA HIS A 84 -9.17 15.99 7.95
C HIS A 84 -7.99 15.17 8.46
N ARG A 85 -6.82 15.23 7.79
CA ARG A 85 -5.61 14.47 8.19
C ARG A 85 -5.17 14.80 9.62
N SER A 86 -5.40 16.02 10.06
CA SER A 86 -5.10 16.43 11.44
C SER A 86 -6.02 15.85 12.51
N ALA A 87 -7.14 15.22 12.12
CA ALA A 87 -7.99 14.44 13.03
C ALA A 87 -7.46 13.02 13.26
N VAL A 88 -6.49 12.56 12.47
CA VAL A 88 -5.86 11.26 12.69
C VAL A 88 -5.11 11.30 14.02
N PRO A 89 -5.36 10.36 14.97
CA PRO A 89 -4.65 10.31 16.24
C PRO A 89 -3.13 10.27 16.00
N ARG A 90 -2.36 11.03 16.79
CA ARG A 90 -0.90 11.17 16.59
C ARG A 90 -0.19 9.82 16.56
N ASP A 91 -0.57 8.94 17.49
CA ASP A 91 -0.02 7.60 17.64
C ASP A 91 -0.47 6.60 16.55
N ALA A 92 -1.46 6.94 15.72
CA ALA A 92 -1.95 6.05 14.67
C ALA A 92 -0.90 5.78 13.59
N TRP A 93 -0.06 6.76 13.25
CA TRP A 93 1.03 6.60 12.27
C TRP A 93 2.15 5.69 12.80
N GLY A 94 2.57 5.91 14.04
CA GLY A 94 3.53 5.03 14.72
C GLY A 94 3.01 3.60 14.82
N ARG A 95 1.75 3.41 15.21
CA ARG A 95 1.11 2.08 15.26
C ARG A 95 1.01 1.42 13.89
N LEU A 96 0.57 2.16 12.87
CA LEU A 96 0.47 1.66 11.49
C LEU A 96 1.77 0.96 11.09
N PHE A 97 2.92 1.61 11.32
CA PHE A 97 4.21 1.03 10.94
C PHE A 97 4.76 0.02 11.94
N SER A 98 4.53 0.18 13.25
CA SER A 98 5.15 -0.68 14.27
C SER A 98 4.71 -2.14 14.18
N ASP A 99 3.46 -2.37 13.72
CA ASP A 99 2.87 -3.71 13.61
C ASP A 99 3.18 -4.38 12.26
N ALA A 100 3.96 -3.73 11.38
CA ALA A 100 4.28 -4.28 10.07
C ALA A 100 5.21 -5.50 10.18
N GLU A 101 4.91 -6.52 9.38
CA GLU A 101 5.64 -7.77 9.30
C GLU A 101 6.33 -7.98 7.95
N ASN A 102 5.79 -7.42 6.85
CA ASN A 102 6.31 -7.74 5.50
C ASN A 102 6.66 -6.51 4.67
N ASP A 103 5.73 -5.55 4.56
CA ASP A 103 5.89 -4.43 3.63
C ASP A 103 5.27 -3.15 4.17
N ILE A 104 6.00 -2.06 4.03
CA ILE A 104 5.57 -0.70 4.31
C ILE A 104 5.78 0.13 3.06
N GLY A 105 4.78 0.94 2.68
CA GLY A 105 4.90 1.86 1.57
C GLY A 105 4.35 3.25 1.89
N ILE A 106 5.03 4.27 1.39
CA ILE A 106 4.64 5.67 1.51
C ILE A 106 4.72 6.31 0.13
N LEU A 107 3.62 6.86 -0.36
CA LEU A 107 3.50 7.61 -1.61
C LEU A 107 2.95 9.00 -1.33
N VAL A 108 3.78 10.01 -1.53
CA VAL A 108 3.48 11.41 -1.22
C VAL A 108 4.19 12.35 -2.21
N TYR A 109 3.71 13.58 -2.34
CA TYR A 109 4.56 14.64 -2.88
C TYR A 109 5.69 14.98 -1.90
N SER A 110 5.36 15.40 -0.68
CA SER A 110 6.37 15.70 0.37
C SER A 110 6.24 14.83 1.61
N GLY A 111 5.05 14.70 2.23
CA GLY A 111 4.90 13.92 3.47
C GLY A 111 5.69 14.48 4.67
N MET A 112 5.97 15.80 4.69
CA MET A 112 6.82 16.45 5.69
C MET A 112 6.45 16.15 7.14
N PHE A 113 5.16 16.10 7.47
CA PHE A 113 4.70 15.78 8.82
C PHE A 113 5.22 14.44 9.34
N LEU A 114 5.38 13.45 8.44
CA LEU A 114 5.84 12.12 8.78
C LEU A 114 7.38 12.03 8.84
N ALA A 115 8.05 12.90 8.08
CA ALA A 115 9.49 13.10 8.16
C ALA A 115 9.90 13.68 9.52
N GLU A 116 9.06 14.55 10.09
CA GLU A 116 9.29 15.23 11.38
C GLU A 116 8.81 14.41 12.60
N ASP A 117 7.99 13.39 12.37
CA ASP A 117 7.49 12.51 13.43
C ASP A 117 8.56 11.49 13.86
N SER A 118 9.14 11.72 15.03
CA SER A 118 10.21 10.86 15.57
C SER A 118 9.75 9.44 15.90
N GLU A 119 8.48 9.23 16.24
CA GLU A 119 7.94 7.88 16.52
C GLU A 119 7.75 7.11 15.22
N ALA A 120 7.19 7.76 14.18
CA ALA A 120 7.06 7.15 12.87
C ALA A 120 8.45 6.82 12.25
N GLN A 121 9.41 7.74 12.32
CA GLN A 121 10.77 7.51 11.85
C GLN A 121 11.44 6.33 12.57
N ARG A 122 11.25 6.22 13.90
CA ARG A 122 11.77 5.10 14.68
C ARG A 122 11.10 3.78 14.27
N ALA A 123 9.77 3.76 14.17
CA ALA A 123 9.02 2.57 13.77
C ALA A 123 9.48 2.05 12.39
N LEU A 124 9.60 2.94 11.39
CA LEU A 124 10.12 2.59 10.07
C LEU A 124 11.53 1.99 10.13
N ALA A 125 12.43 2.62 10.90
CA ALA A 125 13.80 2.15 11.04
C ALA A 125 13.88 0.79 11.74
N ASP A 126 13.09 0.59 12.78
CA ASP A 126 13.07 -0.65 13.55
C ASP A 126 12.47 -1.81 12.74
N ARG A 127 11.43 -1.54 11.94
CA ARG A 127 10.86 -2.54 11.03
C ARG A 127 11.81 -2.88 9.89
N ALA A 128 12.46 -1.90 9.27
CA ALA A 128 13.46 -2.15 8.24
C ALA A 128 14.60 -3.07 8.77
N ARG A 129 15.12 -2.77 9.97
CA ARG A 129 16.14 -3.63 10.62
C ARG A 129 15.63 -5.03 10.97
N ALA A 130 14.32 -5.18 11.19
CA ALA A 130 13.69 -6.48 11.41
C ALA A 130 13.44 -7.26 10.09
N GLY A 131 13.81 -6.70 8.93
CA GLY A 131 13.67 -7.35 7.62
C GLY A 131 12.40 -6.97 6.86
N VAL A 132 11.58 -6.06 7.38
CA VAL A 132 10.41 -5.53 6.67
C VAL A 132 10.88 -4.66 5.50
N ARG A 133 10.29 -4.86 4.31
CA ARG A 133 10.58 -4.01 3.15
C ARG A 133 9.94 -2.63 3.35
N VAL A 134 10.70 -1.57 3.16
CA VAL A 134 10.19 -0.19 3.27
C VAL A 134 10.39 0.55 1.95
N ARG A 135 9.29 1.03 1.37
CA ARG A 135 9.25 1.67 0.04
C ARG A 135 8.77 3.11 0.14
N LEU A 136 9.64 4.05 -0.20
CA LEU A 136 9.39 5.48 -0.08
C LEU A 136 9.30 6.12 -1.47
N LEU A 137 8.19 6.81 -1.76
CA LEU A 137 7.96 7.55 -2.99
C LEU A 137 7.69 9.01 -2.67
N PHE A 138 8.55 9.88 -3.19
CA PHE A 138 8.44 11.33 -3.05
C PHE A 138 8.22 11.98 -4.42
N GLY A 139 7.57 13.14 -4.47
CA GLY A 139 7.50 13.93 -5.69
C GLY A 139 8.90 14.34 -6.14
N ASP A 140 9.17 14.36 -7.45
CA ASP A 140 10.43 14.91 -7.96
C ASP A 140 10.38 16.45 -7.83
N PRO A 141 11.27 17.08 -7.02
CA PRO A 141 11.21 18.53 -6.76
C PRO A 141 11.45 19.38 -8.00
N GLU A 142 12.02 18.81 -9.07
CA GLU A 142 12.24 19.49 -10.35
C GLU A 142 11.09 19.26 -11.34
N SER A 143 10.01 18.58 -10.92
CA SER A 143 8.90 18.26 -11.80
C SER A 143 7.83 19.36 -11.83
N PRO A 144 7.19 19.59 -13.00
CA PRO A 144 6.07 20.50 -13.09
C PRO A 144 4.89 20.04 -12.22
N GLN A 145 4.72 18.74 -11.97
CA GLN A 145 3.64 18.21 -11.13
C GLN A 145 3.76 18.66 -9.67
N VAL A 146 4.98 18.71 -9.13
CA VAL A 146 5.23 19.24 -7.79
C VAL A 146 4.97 20.75 -7.74
N ALA A 147 5.39 21.49 -8.77
CA ALA A 147 5.14 22.93 -8.86
C ALA A 147 3.64 23.25 -8.97
N GLU A 148 2.91 22.54 -9.82
CA GLU A 148 1.46 22.65 -10.00
C GLU A 148 0.72 22.34 -8.70
N ARG A 149 1.08 21.24 -8.01
CA ARG A 149 0.50 20.94 -6.70
C ARG A 149 0.74 22.06 -5.68
N GLY A 150 1.94 22.64 -5.70
CA GLY A 150 2.28 23.79 -4.87
C GLY A 150 1.34 24.96 -5.13
N ALA A 151 1.11 25.31 -6.40
CA ALA A 151 0.19 26.36 -6.78
C ALA A 151 -1.26 26.06 -6.36
N ASP A 152 -1.76 24.86 -6.62
CA ASP A 152 -3.13 24.42 -6.29
C ASP A 152 -3.44 24.51 -4.80
N GLU A 153 -2.48 24.14 -3.93
CA GLU A 153 -2.66 24.18 -2.47
C GLU A 153 -2.33 25.54 -1.84
N GLY A 154 -1.99 26.55 -2.64
CA GLY A 154 -1.56 27.87 -2.13
C GLY A 154 -0.20 27.85 -1.41
N ILE A 155 0.61 26.81 -1.62
CA ILE A 155 1.96 26.65 -1.06
C ILE A 155 3.02 27.27 -1.99
N GLY A 156 2.77 27.29 -3.30
CA GLY A 156 3.68 27.76 -4.33
C GLY A 156 5.02 27.00 -4.36
N GLU A 157 6.09 27.73 -4.66
CA GLU A 157 7.47 27.23 -4.76
C GLU A 157 7.99 26.52 -3.50
N ALA A 158 7.37 26.79 -2.34
CA ALA A 158 7.74 26.12 -1.10
C ALA A 158 7.48 24.60 -1.15
N MET A 159 6.64 24.10 -2.08
CA MET A 159 6.41 22.66 -2.21
C MET A 159 7.69 21.91 -2.58
N ALA A 160 8.41 22.36 -3.62
CA ALA A 160 9.68 21.76 -4.02
C ALA A 160 10.72 21.84 -2.89
N ALA A 161 10.77 22.95 -2.16
CA ALA A 161 11.63 23.09 -0.99
C ALA A 161 11.28 22.09 0.13
N LYS A 162 9.98 21.86 0.39
CA LYS A 162 9.52 20.84 1.35
C LYS A 162 9.97 19.45 0.96
N VAL A 163 9.84 19.08 -0.32
CA VAL A 163 10.33 17.79 -0.83
C VAL A 163 11.83 17.65 -0.59
N ARG A 164 12.65 18.65 -0.97
CA ARG A 164 14.10 18.61 -0.74
C ARG A 164 14.44 18.46 0.75
N ASN A 165 13.71 19.14 1.64
CA ASN A 165 13.91 19.00 3.09
C ASN A 165 13.58 17.58 3.58
N VAL A 166 12.47 17.00 3.11
CA VAL A 166 12.10 15.62 3.44
C VAL A 166 13.18 14.64 3.03
N LEU A 167 13.75 14.77 1.83
CA LEU A 167 14.85 13.91 1.38
C LEU A 167 16.08 13.99 2.31
N VAL A 168 16.36 15.17 2.89
CA VAL A 168 17.42 15.35 3.90
C VAL A 168 17.07 14.64 5.20
N LEU A 169 15.83 14.81 5.70
CA LEU A 169 15.38 14.17 6.95
C LEU A 169 15.40 12.64 6.86
N TYR A 170 14.98 12.08 5.72
CA TYR A 170 14.99 10.65 5.46
C TYR A 170 16.37 10.07 5.17
N LYS A 171 17.44 10.88 5.04
CA LYS A 171 18.79 10.39 4.66
C LYS A 171 19.28 9.25 5.54
N ARG A 172 19.02 9.33 6.86
CA ARG A 172 19.42 8.26 7.81
C ARG A 172 18.58 6.99 7.65
N LEU A 173 17.29 7.12 7.36
CA LEU A 173 16.41 5.98 7.14
C LEU A 173 16.77 5.26 5.83
N MET A 174 17.01 6.03 4.75
CA MET A 174 17.39 5.51 3.44
C MET A 174 18.77 4.80 3.42
N ALA A 175 19.56 4.95 4.49
CA ALA A 175 20.84 4.25 4.65
C ALA A 175 20.69 2.86 5.31
N ILE A 176 19.49 2.48 5.75
CA ILE A 176 19.22 1.17 6.34
C ILE A 176 18.91 0.17 5.22
N ASP A 177 19.53 -1.01 5.29
CA ASP A 177 19.22 -2.12 4.38
C ASP A 177 17.72 -2.48 4.45
N GLY A 178 17.10 -2.70 3.29
CA GLY A 178 15.65 -2.94 3.18
C GLY A 178 14.80 -1.68 3.00
N VAL A 179 15.40 -0.48 3.09
CA VAL A 179 14.73 0.78 2.72
C VAL A 179 15.10 1.16 1.29
N GLU A 180 14.08 1.29 0.44
CA GLU A 180 14.20 1.78 -0.93
C GLU A 180 13.45 3.10 -1.09
N ALA A 181 14.08 4.09 -1.71
CA ALA A 181 13.46 5.37 -1.99
C ALA A 181 13.53 5.72 -3.48
N ARG A 182 12.46 6.30 -4.00
CA ARG A 182 12.39 6.81 -5.39
C ARG A 182 11.70 8.16 -5.43
N VAL A 183 11.90 8.87 -6.53
CA VAL A 183 11.13 10.08 -6.86
C VAL A 183 10.25 9.86 -8.08
N HIS A 184 9.03 10.39 -8.05
CA HIS A 184 8.05 10.24 -9.11
C HIS A 184 7.63 11.58 -9.72
N ARG A 185 7.16 11.52 -10.97
CA ARG A 185 6.57 12.66 -11.70
C ARG A 185 5.06 12.46 -11.97
N THR A 186 4.45 11.51 -11.25
CA THR A 186 3.04 11.19 -11.38
C THR A 186 2.16 12.25 -10.74
N VAL A 187 1.06 12.62 -11.42
CA VAL A 187 -0.02 13.42 -10.82
C VAL A 187 -0.75 12.56 -9.80
N LEU A 188 -0.75 13.00 -8.54
CA LEU A 188 -1.42 12.27 -7.46
C LEU A 188 -2.82 12.81 -7.18
N TYR A 189 -3.79 11.91 -7.15
CA TYR A 189 -5.16 12.15 -6.65
C TYR A 189 -5.32 11.83 -5.16
N ASN A 190 -4.31 11.19 -4.57
CA ASN A 190 -4.23 10.86 -3.16
C ASN A 190 -2.77 10.58 -2.79
N SER A 191 -2.48 10.65 -1.50
CA SER A 191 -1.27 10.06 -0.91
C SER A 191 -1.63 8.74 -0.25
N ILE A 192 -0.76 7.75 -0.33
CA ILE A 192 -0.99 6.39 0.18
C ILE A 192 0.07 6.07 1.21
N TYR A 193 -0.36 5.51 2.35
CA TYR A 193 0.51 4.99 3.39
C TYR A 193 -0.01 3.62 3.76
N PHE A 194 0.81 2.59 3.70
CA PHE A 194 0.38 1.25 4.09
C PHE A 194 1.44 0.52 4.90
N ALA A 195 0.93 -0.43 5.69
CA ALA A 195 1.70 -1.45 6.36
C ALA A 195 0.90 -2.74 6.27
N ASP A 196 1.39 -3.70 5.50
CA ASP A 196 0.70 -4.95 5.18
C ASP A 196 -0.74 -4.71 4.68
N ASP A 197 -1.74 -5.06 5.49
CA ASP A 197 -3.16 -5.01 5.15
C ASP A 197 -3.84 -3.71 5.59
N GLN A 198 -3.13 -2.82 6.29
CA GLN A 198 -3.62 -1.52 6.75
C GLN A 198 -3.20 -0.42 5.78
N VAL A 199 -4.16 0.40 5.34
CA VAL A 199 -3.91 1.47 4.37
C VAL A 199 -4.57 2.76 4.82
N PHE A 200 -3.79 3.83 4.92
CA PHE A 200 -4.30 5.19 5.00
C PHE A 200 -4.21 5.84 3.62
N VAL A 201 -5.34 6.36 3.14
CA VAL A 201 -5.43 7.11 1.90
C VAL A 201 -5.80 8.54 2.22
N ASN A 202 -4.86 9.48 2.05
CA ASN A 202 -5.17 10.90 2.15
C ASN A 202 -5.67 11.38 0.79
N THR A 203 -6.96 11.67 0.69
CA THR A 203 -7.52 12.11 -0.59
C THR A 203 -7.07 13.53 -0.89
N HIS A 204 -6.74 13.81 -2.15
CA HIS A 204 -6.44 15.18 -2.56
C HIS A 204 -7.74 15.86 -2.97
N VAL A 205 -8.09 16.94 -2.27
CA VAL A 205 -9.21 17.82 -2.62
C VAL A 205 -8.61 19.08 -3.23
N TYR A 206 -9.07 19.45 -4.42
CA TYR A 206 -8.54 20.61 -5.15
C TYR A 206 -8.71 21.89 -4.32
N GLY A 207 -7.65 22.70 -4.22
CA GLY A 207 -7.64 23.92 -3.41
C GLY A 207 -7.54 23.70 -1.89
N VAL A 208 -7.51 22.45 -1.42
CA VAL A 208 -7.43 22.12 0.01
C VAL A 208 -6.05 21.52 0.32
N PRO A 209 -5.28 22.12 1.24
CA PRO A 209 -4.01 21.56 1.68
C PRO A 209 -4.19 20.15 2.26
N ALA A 210 -3.23 19.25 2.01
CA ALA A 210 -3.27 17.87 2.51
C ALA A 210 -3.48 17.73 4.05
N TYR A 211 -3.21 18.76 4.85
CA TYR A 211 -3.49 18.76 6.29
C TYR A 211 -4.99 18.80 6.62
N ASP A 212 -5.78 19.48 5.78
CA ASP A 212 -7.23 19.68 5.95
C ASP A 212 -8.07 18.72 5.09
N ALA A 213 -7.41 17.96 4.21
CA ALA A 213 -8.07 16.96 3.38
C ALA A 213 -8.36 15.66 4.13
N PRO A 214 -9.43 14.90 3.77
CA PRO A 214 -9.82 13.70 4.51
C PRO A 214 -8.82 12.54 4.37
N ILE A 215 -8.84 11.65 5.35
CA ILE A 215 -8.11 10.38 5.35
C ILE A 215 -9.10 9.24 5.45
N TRP A 216 -8.93 8.25 4.60
CA TRP A 216 -9.60 6.96 4.70
C TRP A 216 -8.65 5.98 5.34
N HIS A 217 -9.04 5.42 6.48
CA HIS A 217 -8.40 4.24 7.05
C HIS A 217 -9.13 3.02 6.52
N LEU A 218 -8.42 2.25 5.70
CA LEU A 218 -8.86 1.01 5.11
C LEU A 218 -8.09 -0.18 5.68
N ARG A 219 -8.75 -1.34 5.70
CA ARG A 219 -8.12 -2.63 5.98
C ARG A 219 -8.54 -3.60 4.90
N ARG A 220 -7.58 -4.30 4.28
CA ARG A 220 -7.87 -5.34 3.29
C ARG A 220 -8.78 -6.40 3.89
N ILE A 221 -9.83 -6.76 3.17
CA ILE A 221 -10.70 -7.89 3.51
C ILE A 221 -10.88 -8.75 2.25
N PRO A 222 -10.83 -10.08 2.36
CA PRO A 222 -11.12 -10.96 1.23
C PRO A 222 -12.49 -10.66 0.61
N GLY A 223 -12.49 -10.41 -0.70
CA GLY A 223 -13.70 -10.07 -1.47
C GLY A 223 -13.98 -8.57 -1.55
N GLY A 224 -13.24 -7.73 -0.83
CA GLY A 224 -13.17 -6.29 -1.08
C GLY A 224 -12.22 -5.98 -2.24
N GLU A 225 -12.41 -4.81 -2.87
CA GLU A 225 -11.62 -4.39 -4.04
C GLU A 225 -11.00 -2.99 -3.88
N ILE A 226 -11.36 -2.24 -2.83
CA ILE A 226 -10.88 -0.87 -2.63
C ILE A 226 -9.38 -0.87 -2.33
N VAL A 227 -8.95 -1.69 -1.36
CA VAL A 227 -7.53 -1.74 -0.99
C VAL A 227 -6.68 -2.26 -2.14
N GLY A 228 -7.13 -3.30 -2.84
CA GLY A 228 -6.47 -3.82 -4.05
C GLY A 228 -6.21 -2.72 -5.07
N THR A 229 -7.22 -1.90 -5.38
CA THR A 229 -7.11 -0.78 -6.32
C THR A 229 -6.04 0.24 -5.92
N TYR A 230 -5.98 0.63 -4.64
CA TYR A 230 -4.95 1.55 -4.15
C TYR A 230 -3.55 0.94 -4.17
N MET A 231 -3.41 -0.36 -3.86
CA MET A 231 -2.12 -1.04 -3.91
C MET A 231 -1.62 -1.17 -5.36
N GLU A 232 -2.48 -1.50 -6.32
CA GLU A 232 -2.11 -1.48 -7.74
C GLU A 232 -1.66 -0.08 -8.20
N SER A 233 -2.35 0.97 -7.74
CA SER A 233 -1.95 2.36 -8.01
C SER A 233 -0.56 2.64 -7.47
N PHE A 234 -0.27 2.23 -6.23
CA PHE A 234 1.06 2.37 -5.64
C PHE A 234 2.14 1.67 -6.48
N GLU A 235 1.91 0.42 -6.89
CA GLU A 235 2.88 -0.34 -7.70
C GLU A 235 3.14 0.33 -9.06
N ARG A 236 2.10 0.83 -9.74
CA ARG A 236 2.27 1.56 -11.01
C ARG A 236 3.15 2.80 -10.84
N VAL A 237 3.00 3.54 -9.74
CA VAL A 237 3.88 4.69 -9.44
C VAL A 237 5.29 4.22 -9.12
N TRP A 238 5.42 3.15 -8.33
CA TRP A 238 6.71 2.57 -7.97
C TRP A 238 7.54 2.16 -9.18
N GLU A 239 6.93 1.41 -10.11
CA GLU A 239 7.56 0.93 -11.34
C GLU A 239 8.03 2.07 -12.26
N GLY A 240 7.25 3.16 -12.34
CA GLY A 240 7.59 4.33 -13.14
C GLY A 240 8.52 5.34 -12.44
N ALA A 241 8.78 5.19 -11.14
CA ALA A 241 9.56 6.13 -10.36
C ALA A 241 11.08 5.93 -10.53
N ARG A 242 11.83 7.02 -10.45
CA ARG A 242 13.29 7.03 -10.57
C ARG A 242 13.93 6.74 -9.21
N PRO A 243 14.77 5.70 -9.06
CA PRO A 243 15.47 5.42 -7.82
C PRO A 243 16.31 6.60 -7.32
N LEU A 244 16.29 6.82 -6.01
CA LEU A 244 17.26 7.67 -5.34
C LEU A 244 18.49 6.84 -4.98
N PRO A 245 19.72 7.37 -5.16
CA PRO A 245 20.92 6.64 -4.81
C PRO A 245 20.96 6.38 -3.30
N THR A 246 21.08 5.11 -2.93
CA THR A 246 21.17 4.64 -1.54
C THR A 246 22.56 4.83 -0.91
N LYS A 247 23.51 5.51 -1.57
CA LYS A 247 24.90 5.62 -1.07
C LYS A 247 25.55 6.98 -1.25
N GLY A 248 26.21 7.39 -0.17
CA GLY A 248 26.96 8.62 0.09
C GLY A 248 27.13 8.78 1.60
#